data_AF-A0A7W0GQT0-F1
#
_entry.id   AF-A0A7W0GQT0-F1
#
_cell.length_a   1.000
_cell.length_b   1.000
_cell.length_c   1.000
_cell.angle_alpha   90.00
_cell.angle_beta   90.00
_cell.angle_gamma   90.00
#
_symmetry.space_group_name_H-M   'P 1'
#
loop_
_entity.id
_entity.type
_entity.pdbx_description
1 polymer ?
#
loop_
_entity_poly.entity_id
_entity_poly.type
_entity_poly.pdbx_seq_one_letter_code
_entity_poly.pdbx_strand_id
1 'polypeptide(L)' 'IEKEAILVSLLGVTVGVLLTFAARFAVMRVTSLTVEIEPRWVLISLMVGLLGGSLGALYPAVRAARQDAVDALSYE' A
#
# COMPACT_ATOMS: atom_id res chain seq x y z
N ILE A 1 12.06 4.29 8.91
CA ILE A 1 10.59 4.38 9.07
C ILE A 1 9.89 5.02 7.88
N GLU A 2 9.94 6.35 7.65
CA GLU A 2 9.15 6.98 6.54
C GLU A 2 9.49 6.42 5.15
N LYS A 3 10.78 6.31 4.79
CA LYS A 3 11.20 5.76 3.50
C LYS A 3 10.78 4.30 3.30
N GLU A 4 10.90 3.48 4.34
CA GLU A 4 10.52 2.06 4.31
C GLU A 4 9.00 1.93 4.13
N ALA A 5 8.22 2.78 4.79
CA ALA A 5 6.77 2.75 4.69
C ALA A 5 6.27 3.17 3.30
N ILE A 6 6.90 4.16 2.67
CA ILE A 6 6.64 4.53 1.27
C ILE A 6 6.97 3.36 0.35
N LEU A 7 8.12 2.70 0.55
CA LEU A 7 8.55 1.55 -0.25
C LEU A 7 7.59 0.37 -0.14
N VAL A 8 7.16 0.03 1.09
CA VAL A 8 6.20 -1.05 1.36
C VAL A 8 4.82 -0.72 0.78
N SER A 9 4.38 0.53 0.89
CA SER A 9 3.11 0.98 0.29
C SER A 9 3.13 0.86 -1.23
N LEU A 10 4.23 1.29 -1.87
CA LEU A 10 4.41 1.18 -3.32
C LEU A 10 4.42 -0.29 -3.78
N LEU A 11 5.13 -1.15 -3.05
CA LEU A 11 5.16 -2.60 -3.31
C LEU A 11 3.76 -3.21 -3.17
N GLY A 12 3.05 -2.92 -2.08
CA GLY A 12 1.69 -3.42 -1.85
C GLY A 12 0.71 -3.01 -2.96
N VAL A 13 0.76 -1.75 -3.39
CA VAL A 13 -0.05 -1.24 -4.50
C VAL A 13 0.29 -1.95 -5.81
N THR A 14 1.59 -2.09 -6.12
CA THR A 14 2.04 -2.77 -7.34
C THR A 14 1.59 -4.23 -7.37
N VAL A 15 1.77 -4.95 -6.26
CA VAL A 15 1.35 -6.36 -6.12
C VAL A 15 -0.17 -6.49 -6.23
N GLY A 16 -0.94 -5.58 -5.61
CA GLY A 16 -2.41 -5.59 -5.69
C GLY A 16 -2.93 -5.40 -7.11
N VAL A 17 -2.32 -4.50 -7.89
CA VAL A 17 -2.65 -4.30 -9.30
C VAL A 17 -2.34 -5.56 -10.12
N LEU A 18 -1.17 -6.16 -9.93
CA LEU A 18 -0.80 -7.40 -10.62
C LEU A 18 -1.76 -8.56 -10.31
N LEU A 19 -2.13 -8.72 -9.04
CA LEU A 19 -3.10 -9.74 -8.61
C LEU A 19 -4.48 -9.52 -9.24
N THR A 20 -4.90 -8.26 -9.43
CA THR A 20 -6.18 -7.94 -10.09
C THR A 20 -6.18 -8.43 -11.54
N PHE A 21 -5.09 -8.19 -12.28
CA PHE A 21 -4.97 -8.68 -13.66
C PHE A 21 -4.84 -10.20 -13.73
N ALA A 22 -4.11 -10.82 -12.79
CA ALA A 22 -4.00 -12.27 -12.70
C ALA A 22 -5.36 -12.93 -12.41
N ALA A 23 -6.13 -12.36 -11.47
CA ALA A 23 -7.49 -12.81 -11.15
C ALA A 23 -8.41 -12.67 -12.37
N ARG A 24 -8.38 -11.52 -13.07
CA ARG A 24 -9.10 -11.35 -14.34
C ARG A 24 -8.76 -12.44 -15.34
N PHE A 25 -7.47 -12.71 -15.55
CA PHE A 25 -7.03 -13.75 -16.48
C PHE A 25 -7.52 -15.14 -16.06
N ALA A 26 -7.41 -15.49 -14.78
CA ALA A 26 -7.88 -16.76 -14.25
C ALA A 26 -9.40 -16.93 -14.43
N VAL A 27 -10.19 -15.90 -14.11
CA VAL A 27 -11.66 -15.92 -14.26
C VAL A 27 -12.07 -16.10 -15.71
N MET A 28 -11.45 -15.37 -16.64
CA MET A 28 -11.76 -15.50 -18.08
C MET A 28 -11.30 -16.84 -18.68
N ARG A 29 -10.38 -17.56 -18.00
CA ARG A 29 -9.97 -18.91 -18.42
C ARG A 29 -10.89 -20.01 -17.89
N VAL A 30 -11.49 -19.80 -16.72
CA VAL A 30 -12.34 -20.80 -16.05
C VAL A 30 -13.82 -20.59 -16.36
N THR A 31 -14.22 -19.40 -16.78
CA THR A 31 -15.62 -19.04 -17.01
C THR A 31 -15.80 -18.21 -18.29
N SER A 32 -16.98 -18.25 -18.89
CA SER A 32 -17.38 -17.40 -20.03
C SER A 32 -17.67 -15.94 -19.65
N LEU A 33 -17.42 -15.55 -18.39
CA LEU A 33 -17.62 -14.20 -17.88
C LEU A 33 -16.50 -13.28 -18.38
N THR A 34 -16.87 -12.20 -19.07
CA THR A 34 -15.94 -11.14 -19.44
C THR A 34 -15.76 -10.19 -18.26
N VAL A 35 -14.58 -10.25 -17.63
CA VAL A 35 -14.21 -9.29 -16.59
C VAL A 35 -13.70 -8.02 -17.28
N GLU A 36 -14.49 -6.95 -17.19
CA GLU A 36 -14.12 -5.62 -17.66
C GLU A 36 -13.50 -4.83 -16.50
N ILE A 37 -12.21 -4.53 -16.61
CA ILE A 37 -11.53 -3.66 -15.64
C ILE A 37 -11.62 -2.24 -16.17
N GLU A 38 -12.51 -1.45 -15.58
CA GLU A 38 -12.65 -0.05 -15.94
C GLU A 38 -11.46 0.76 -15.38
N PRO A 39 -10.80 1.60 -16.19
CA PRO A 39 -9.61 2.36 -15.76
C PRO A 39 -9.84 3.22 -14.51
N ARG A 40 -11.07 3.72 -14.33
CA ARG A 40 -11.46 4.50 -13.14
C ARG A 40 -11.22 3.74 -11.84
N TRP A 41 -11.51 2.44 -11.81
CA TRP A 41 -11.39 1.62 -10.61
C TRP A 41 -9.94 1.28 -10.29
N VAL A 42 -9.10 1.14 -11.31
CA VAL A 42 -7.65 1.02 -11.15
C VAL A 42 -7.07 2.31 -10.56
N LEU A 43 -7.51 3.47 -11.05
CA LEU A 43 -7.05 4.75 -10.51
C LEU A 43 -7.48 4.94 -9.05
N ILE A 44 -8.73 4.60 -8.71
CA ILE A 44 -9.23 4.65 -7.34
C ILE A 44 -8.44 3.71 -6.43
N SER A 45 -8.16 2.47 -6.85
CA SER A 45 -7.40 1.53 -6.02
C SER A 45 -5.95 1.96 -5.80
N LEU A 46 -5.30 2.55 -6.82
CA LEU A 46 -3.99 3.20 -6.68
C LEU A 46 -4.04 4.32 -5.65
N MET A 47 -5.02 5.23 -5.75
CA MET A 47 -5.18 6.36 -4.82
C MET A 47 -5.44 5.89 -3.39
N VAL A 48 -6.37 4.93 -3.20
CA VAL A 48 -6.71 4.37 -1.89
C VAL A 48 -5.52 3.64 -1.28
N GLY A 49 -4.78 2.85 -2.06
CA GLY A 49 -3.61 2.13 -1.56
C GLY A 49 -2.47 3.07 -1.16
N LEU A 50 -2.20 4.12 -1.96
CA LEU A 50 -1.20 5.13 -1.63
C LEU A 50 -1.59 5.97 -0.41
N LEU A 51 -2.84 6.43 -0.34
CA LEU A 51 -3.34 7.22 0.79
C LEU A 51 -3.42 6.37 2.05
N GLY A 52 -3.95 5.16 1.98
CA GLY A 52 -4.02 4.23 3.11
C GLY A 52 -2.65 3.86 3.65
N GLY A 53 -1.69 3.56 2.76
CA GLY A 53 -0.31 3.27 3.14
C GLY A 53 0.40 4.48 3.78
N SER A 54 0.24 5.66 3.19
CA SER A 54 0.84 6.90 3.71
C SER A 54 0.24 7.30 5.06
N LEU A 55 -1.09 7.25 5.19
CA LEU A 55 -1.80 7.56 6.45
C LEU A 55 -1.48 6.54 7.55
N GLY A 56 -1.37 5.25 7.19
CA GLY A 56 -0.96 4.19 8.13
C GLY A 56 0.47 4.37 8.63
N ALA A 57 1.36 4.91 7.79
CA ALA A 57 2.74 5.21 8.15
C ALA A 57 2.91 6.50 8.97
N LEU A 58 1.98 7.44 8.82
CA LEU A 58 2.01 8.76 9.47
C LEU A 58 1.92 8.66 11.00
N TYR A 59 1.05 7.80 11.54
CA TYR A 59 0.92 7.63 12.99
C TYR A 59 2.22 7.17 13.69
N PRO A 60 2.88 6.07 13.27
CA PRO A 60 4.15 5.66 13.87
C PRO A 60 5.29 6.66 13.59
N ALA A 61 5.30 7.34 12.44
CA ALA A 61 6.30 8.37 12.14
C ALA A 61 6.20 9.56 13.10
N VAL A 62 4.99 10.09 13.33
CA VAL A 62 4.74 11.18 14.29
C VAL A 62 5.04 10.72 15.72
N ARG A 63 4.71 9.48 16.07
CA ARG A 63 5.04 8.91 17.38
C ARG A 63 6.56 8.80 17.59
N ALA A 64 7.32 8.36 16.58
CA ALA A 64 8.77 8.26 16.65
C ALA A 64 9.45 9.65 16.71
N ALA A 65 8.93 10.64 15.98
CA ALA A 65 9.44 12.02 16.02
C ALA A 65 9.20 12.72 17.37
N ARG A 66 8.24 12.23 18.18
CA ARG A 66 7.92 12.73 19.52
C ARG A 66 8.59 11.93 20.65
N GLN A 67 9.31 10.86 20.34
CA GLN A 67 10.20 10.23 21.32
C GLN A 67 11.45 11.10 21.43
N ASP A 68 11.55 11.82 22.56
CA ASP A 68 12.64 12.75 22.84
C ASP A 68 14.02 12.07 22.79
N ALA A 69 14.99 12.77 22.19
CA ALA A 69 16.38 12.33 22.07
C ALA A 69 17.10 12.13 23.42
N VAL A 70 16.48 12.51 24.53
CA VAL A 70 17.06 12.45 25.89
C VAL A 70 16.91 11.04 26.51
N ASP A 71 15.83 10.32 26.23
CA ASP A 71 15.63 8.94 26.74
C ASP A 71 16.45 7.89 25.96
N ALA A 72 16.96 8.24 24.78
CA ALA A 72 17.82 7.34 24.00
C ALA A 72 19.26 7.26 24.53
N LEU A 73 19.69 8.22 25.37
CA LEU A 73 21.05 8.30 25.92
C LEU A 73 21.16 7.77 27.36
N SER A 74 20.03 7.45 28.03
CA SER A 74 20.00 6.95 29.41
C SER A 74 20.03 5.41 29.51
N TYR A 75 20.14 4.73 28.37
CA TYR A 75 20.24 3.26 28.29
C TYR A 75 21.67 2.77 28.03
N GLU A 76 22.69 3.61 28.24
CA GLU A 76 24.08 3.15 28.40
C GLU A 76 24.32 2.49 29.78
#